data_AF-A0A1A3HYS8-F1
#
_entry.id   AF-A0A1A3HYS8-F1
#
_cell.length_a   1.000
_cell.length_b   1.000
_cell.length_c   1.000
_cell.angle_alpha   90.00
_cell.angle_beta   90.00
_cell.angle_gamma   90.00
#
_symmetry.space_group_name_H-M   'P 1'
#
loop_
_entity.id
_entity.type
_entity.pdbx_description
1 polymer ?
#
loop_
_entity_poly.entity_id
_entity_poly.type
_entity_poly.pdbx_seq_one_letter_code
_entity_poly.pdbx_strand_id
1 'polypeptide(L)'
;MSKSPEAQALLAALDGELAASAERYGRDLVWSAAERDILGMIGAAVDRRVELSAAYERSRTPLATKLKIATELRLTEQAIARLYRQVSTAAPAPMSVVSQKAQRAANARWTRERMRGNANLSAGQGI
;
A
#
# COMPACT_ATOMS: atom_id res chain seq x y z
N MET A 1 -3.50 -4.50 -18.28
CA MET A 1 -4.19 -5.81 -18.15
C MET A 1 -5.22 -5.68 -17.05
N SER A 2 -6.41 -6.26 -17.22
CA SER A 2 -7.41 -6.34 -16.16
C SER A 2 -6.94 -7.26 -15.04
N LYS A 3 -7.22 -6.90 -13.79
CA LYS A 3 -6.96 -7.76 -12.61
C LYS A 3 -7.74 -9.08 -12.74
N SER A 4 -7.17 -10.18 -12.26
CA SER A 4 -7.88 -11.45 -12.10
C SER A 4 -9.10 -11.31 -11.16
N PRO A 5 -10.15 -12.13 -11.30
CA PRO A 5 -11.28 -12.13 -10.38
C PRO A 5 -10.87 -12.29 -8.92
N GLU A 6 -9.85 -13.11 -8.64
CA GLU A 6 -9.31 -13.33 -7.31
C GLU A 6 -8.66 -12.06 -6.74
N ALA A 7 -7.88 -11.34 -7.55
CA ALA A 7 -7.29 -10.08 -7.13
C ALA A 7 -8.36 -9.00 -6.91
N GLN A 8 -9.39 -8.93 -7.75
CA GLN A 8 -10.50 -7.99 -7.59
C GLN A 8 -11.30 -8.27 -6.31
N ALA A 9 -11.68 -9.54 -6.09
CA ALA A 9 -12.42 -9.95 -4.91
C ALA A 9 -11.65 -9.64 -3.62
N LEU A 10 -10.33 -9.88 -3.62
CA LEU A 10 -9.49 -9.54 -2.50
C LEU A 10 -9.46 -8.03 -2.22
N LEU A 11 -9.19 -7.21 -3.25
CA LEU A 11 -9.07 -5.76 -3.07
C LEU A 11 -10.42 -5.18 -2.59
N ALA A 12 -11.53 -5.67 -3.12
CA ALA A 12 -12.86 -5.29 -2.65
C ALA A 12 -13.12 -5.69 -1.19
N ALA A 13 -12.63 -6.86 -0.76
CA ALA A 13 -12.73 -7.27 0.64
C ALA A 13 -11.94 -6.34 1.57
N LEU A 14 -10.72 -5.95 1.19
CA LEU A 14 -9.91 -5.00 1.96
C LEU A 14 -10.56 -3.61 2.02
N ASP A 15 -11.16 -3.14 0.92
CA ASP A 15 -11.95 -1.90 0.93
C ASP A 15 -13.16 -2.00 1.86
N GLY A 16 -13.86 -3.14 1.86
CA GLY A 16 -14.96 -3.41 2.77
C GLY A 16 -14.54 -3.43 4.25
N GLU A 17 -13.39 -4.03 4.56
CA GLU A 17 -12.82 -4.02 5.91
C GLU A 17 -12.47 -2.60 6.36
N LEU A 18 -11.89 -1.76 5.50
CA LEU A 18 -11.60 -0.37 5.81
C LEU A 18 -12.89 0.43 6.09
N ALA A 19 -13.93 0.21 5.28
CA ALA A 19 -15.24 0.84 5.47
C ALA A 19 -15.88 0.43 6.80
N ALA A 20 -15.86 -0.87 7.15
CA ALA A 20 -16.37 -1.35 8.43
C ALA A 20 -15.59 -0.76 9.62
N SER A 21 -14.29 -0.57 9.48
CA SER A 21 -13.49 0.16 10.47
C SER A 21 -13.90 1.63 10.54
N ALA A 22 -14.07 2.33 9.41
CA ALA A 22 -14.49 3.72 9.38
C ALA A 22 -15.79 3.94 10.17
N GLU A 23 -16.79 3.08 9.94
CA GLU A 23 -18.06 3.06 10.68
C GLU A 23 -17.83 2.88 12.18
N ARG A 24 -17.03 1.87 12.58
CA ARG A 24 -16.75 1.58 14.00
C ARG A 24 -16.08 2.74 14.73
N TYR A 25 -15.20 3.47 14.04
CA TYR A 25 -14.46 4.60 14.63
C TYR A 25 -15.18 5.94 14.47
N GLY A 26 -16.33 5.99 13.78
CA GLY A 26 -17.10 7.21 13.57
C GLY A 26 -16.35 8.27 12.77
N ARG A 27 -15.41 7.86 11.90
CA ARG A 27 -14.62 8.76 11.05
C ARG A 27 -14.37 8.13 9.69
N ASP A 28 -14.30 8.97 8.67
CA ASP A 28 -13.91 8.52 7.33
C ASP A 28 -12.46 8.02 7.35
N LEU A 29 -12.26 6.79 6.91
CA LEU A 29 -10.94 6.21 6.67
C LEU A 29 -10.74 6.03 5.17
N VAL A 30 -9.56 6.41 4.69
CA VAL A 30 -9.17 6.25 3.29
C VAL A 30 -7.74 5.72 3.23
N TRP A 31 -7.49 4.86 2.25
CA TRP A 31 -6.12 4.44 1.95
C TRP A 31 -5.26 5.63 1.56
N SER A 32 -4.13 5.77 2.24
CA SER A 32 -3.06 6.67 1.83
C SER A 32 -2.50 6.26 0.46
N ALA A 33 -1.76 7.17 -0.19
CA ALA A 33 -1.12 6.87 -1.47
C ALA A 33 -0.18 5.66 -1.37
N ALA A 34 0.61 5.56 -0.29
CA ALA A 34 1.50 4.43 -0.06
C ALA A 34 0.74 3.11 0.10
N GLU A 35 -0.38 3.10 0.85
CA GLU A 35 -1.22 1.91 0.98
C GLU A 35 -1.87 1.53 -0.35
N ARG A 36 -2.29 2.50 -1.16
CA ARG A 36 -2.82 2.24 -2.51
C ARG A 36 -1.78 1.59 -3.42
N ASP A 37 -0.53 2.05 -3.35
CA ASP A 37 0.56 1.42 -4.10
C ASP A 37 0.81 -0.02 -3.63
N ILE A 38 0.80 -0.25 -2.32
CA ILE A 38 0.93 -1.59 -1.74
C ILE A 38 -0.24 -2.50 -2.16
N LEU A 39 -1.48 -2.01 -2.12
CA LEU A 39 -2.66 -2.74 -2.62
C LEU A 39 -2.50 -3.07 -4.12
N GLY A 40 -1.98 -2.16 -4.92
CA GLY A 40 -1.64 -2.40 -6.31
C GLY A 40 -0.63 -3.55 -6.48
N MET A 41 0.43 -3.56 -5.66
CA MET A 41 1.43 -4.64 -5.63
C MET A 41 0.84 -5.98 -5.18
N ILE A 42 -0.03 -5.98 -4.16
CA ILE A 42 -0.75 -7.18 -3.70
C ILE A 42 -1.60 -7.75 -4.84
N GLY A 43 -2.38 -6.90 -5.51
CA GLY A 43 -3.21 -7.32 -6.64
C GLY A 43 -2.39 -7.95 -7.77
N ALA A 44 -1.26 -7.33 -8.15
CA ALA A 44 -0.37 -7.88 -9.16
C ALA A 44 0.27 -9.22 -8.74
N ALA A 45 0.65 -9.37 -7.46
CA ALA A 45 1.19 -10.61 -6.94
C ALA A 45 0.13 -11.73 -6.92
N VAL A 46 -1.13 -11.41 -6.62
CA VAL A 46 -2.25 -12.36 -6.70
C VAL A 46 -2.53 -12.78 -8.14
N ASP A 47 -2.54 -11.84 -9.09
CA ASP A 47 -2.65 -12.16 -10.52
C ASP A 47 -1.56 -13.15 -10.93
N ARG A 48 -0.31 -12.87 -10.52
CA ARG A 48 0.83 -13.74 -10.81
C ARG A 48 0.66 -15.13 -10.18
N ARG A 49 0.16 -15.21 -8.95
CA ARG A 49 -0.14 -16.48 -8.30
C ARG A 49 -1.18 -17.28 -9.07
N VAL A 50 -2.25 -16.65 -9.57
CA VAL A 50 -3.30 -17.29 -10.37
C VAL A 50 -2.72 -17.83 -11.67
N GLU A 51 -1.92 -17.03 -12.39
CA GLU A 51 -1.23 -17.47 -13.61
C GLU A 51 -0.33 -18.68 -13.37
N LEU A 52 0.51 -18.62 -12.32
CA LEU A 52 1.45 -19.68 -11.97
C LEU A 52 0.74 -20.95 -11.54
N SER A 53 -0.36 -20.83 -10.77
CA SER A 53 -1.18 -21.97 -10.35
C SER A 53 -1.76 -22.66 -11.58
N ALA A 54 -2.33 -21.89 -12.50
CA ALA A 54 -2.89 -22.43 -13.73
C ALA A 54 -1.81 -23.05 -14.65
N ALA A 55 -0.61 -22.46 -14.69
CA ALA A 55 0.53 -23.01 -15.42
C ALA A 55 1.05 -24.31 -14.78
N TYR A 56 1.05 -24.40 -13.45
CA TYR A 56 1.43 -25.60 -12.71
C TYR A 56 0.50 -26.77 -13.01
N GLU A 57 -0.82 -26.52 -12.99
CA GLU A 57 -1.83 -27.56 -13.29
C GLU A 57 -1.77 -28.01 -14.76
N ARG A 58 -1.59 -27.08 -15.70
CA ARG A 58 -1.48 -27.40 -17.14
C ARG A 58 -0.14 -28.02 -17.52
N SER A 59 0.87 -27.97 -16.66
CA SER A 59 2.19 -28.51 -16.94
C SER A 59 2.10 -30.03 -17.15
N ARG A 60 2.25 -30.44 -18.41
CA ARG A 60 2.52 -31.83 -18.83
C ARG A 60 4.03 -32.07 -19.07
N THR A 61 4.84 -31.11 -18.69
CA THR A 61 6.28 -31.04 -18.96
C THR A 61 7.10 -31.83 -17.91
N PRO A 62 8.41 -32.04 -18.12
CA PRO A 62 9.25 -32.80 -17.20
C PRO A 62 9.22 -32.24 -15.78
N LEU A 63 9.35 -33.12 -14.77
CA LEU A 63 9.29 -32.79 -13.33
C LEU A 63 10.08 -31.54 -12.94
N ALA A 64 11.26 -31.33 -13.53
CA ALA A 64 12.08 -30.14 -13.28
C ALA A 64 11.35 -28.82 -13.57
N THR A 65 10.49 -28.77 -14.58
CA THR A 65 9.69 -27.58 -14.90
C THR A 65 8.60 -27.37 -13.85
N LYS A 66 7.90 -28.44 -13.43
CA LYS A 66 6.94 -28.36 -12.33
C LYS A 66 7.58 -27.83 -11.05
N LEU A 67 8.77 -28.31 -10.71
CA LEU A 67 9.49 -27.85 -9.52
C LEU A 67 9.85 -26.36 -9.60
N LYS A 68 10.26 -25.86 -10.77
CA LYS A 68 10.52 -24.42 -10.97
C LYS A 68 9.26 -23.57 -10.76
N ILE A 69 8.13 -23.99 -11.33
CA ILE A 69 6.85 -23.28 -11.15
C ILE A 69 6.42 -23.30 -9.69
N ALA A 70 6.53 -24.45 -9.01
CA ALA A 70 6.20 -24.57 -7.59
C ALA A 70 7.07 -23.66 -6.71
N THR A 71 8.35 -23.53 -7.02
CA THR A 71 9.25 -22.59 -6.34
C THR A 71 8.79 -21.15 -6.52
N GLU A 72 8.49 -20.75 -7.75
CA GLU A 72 8.01 -19.39 -8.05
C GLU A 72 6.67 -19.08 -7.35
N LEU A 73 5.77 -20.07 -7.30
CA LEU A 73 4.49 -19.96 -6.61
C LEU A 73 4.70 -19.70 -5.11
N ARG A 74 5.60 -20.44 -4.45
CA ARG A 74 5.94 -20.21 -3.04
C ARG A 74 6.58 -18.85 -2.81
N LEU A 75 7.46 -18.38 -3.70
CA LEU A 75 8.05 -17.05 -3.58
C LEU A 75 6.99 -15.94 -3.70
N THR A 76 6.03 -16.13 -4.62
CA THR A 76 4.91 -15.22 -4.81
C THR A 76 4.02 -15.18 -3.57
N GLU A 77 3.69 -16.33 -2.98
CA GLU A 77 2.90 -16.42 -1.74
C GLU A 77 3.61 -15.74 -0.55
N GLN A 78 4.93 -15.91 -0.43
CA GLN A 78 5.71 -15.21 0.59
C GLN A 78 5.73 -13.70 0.36
N ALA A 79 5.80 -13.24 -0.89
CA ALA A 79 5.73 -11.82 -1.22
C ALA A 79 4.36 -11.24 -0.83
N ILE A 80 3.27 -11.93 -1.16
CA ILE A 80 1.91 -11.57 -0.75
C ILE A 80 1.83 -11.45 0.78
N ALA A 81 2.30 -12.45 1.53
CA ALA A 81 2.28 -12.42 3.00
C ALA A 81 3.14 -11.30 3.62
N ARG A 82 4.20 -10.85 2.93
CA ARG A 82 5.00 -9.68 3.36
C ARG A 82 4.28 -8.36 3.07
N LEU A 83 3.63 -8.25 1.92
CA LEU A 83 2.89 -7.04 1.53
C LEU A 83 1.65 -6.84 2.41
N TYR A 84 0.90 -7.90 2.71
CA TYR A 84 -0.25 -7.83 3.62
C TYR A 84 0.08 -7.23 4.98
N ARG A 85 1.25 -7.56 5.54
CA ARG A 85 1.68 -7.03 6.84
C ARG A 85 1.89 -5.51 6.84
N GLN A 86 1.97 -4.89 5.68
CA GLN A 86 2.15 -3.44 5.53
C GLN A 86 0.82 -2.70 5.38
N VAL A 87 -0.29 -3.41 5.20
CA VAL A 87 -1.63 -2.83 5.08
C VAL A 87 -2.38 -3.08 6.39
N SER A 88 -2.98 -2.05 6.95
CA SER A 88 -3.80 -2.15 8.17
C SER A 88 -5.15 -1.51 7.94
N THR A 89 -6.22 -2.27 8.15
CA THR A 89 -7.60 -1.76 8.19
C THR A 89 -7.98 -1.28 9.59
N ALA A 90 -7.15 -1.49 10.61
CA ALA A 90 -7.35 -0.93 11.94
C ALA A 90 -7.09 0.58 11.96
N ALA A 91 -7.87 1.32 12.77
CA ALA A 91 -7.57 2.72 13.03
C ALA A 91 -6.14 2.88 13.56
N PRO A 92 -5.35 3.85 13.05
CA PRO A 92 -4.09 4.18 13.67
C PRO A 92 -4.32 4.52 15.14
N ALA A 93 -3.53 3.88 16.01
CA ALA A 93 -3.47 4.23 17.42
C ALA A 93 -3.18 5.72 17.56
N PRO A 94 -3.76 6.42 18.56
CA PRO A 94 -3.50 7.83 18.76
C PRO A 94 -2.00 8.07 18.85
N MET A 95 -1.47 9.00 18.04
CA MET A 95 -0.05 9.36 18.07
C MET A 95 0.35 9.72 19.49
N SER A 96 1.51 9.24 19.94
CA SER A 96 2.06 9.64 21.23
C SER A 96 2.23 11.17 21.28
N VAL A 97 2.07 11.76 22.47
CA VAL A 97 2.22 13.22 22.67
C VAL A 97 3.57 13.73 22.15
N VAL A 98 4.62 12.90 22.26
CA VAL A 98 5.96 13.20 21.75
C VAL A 98 5.96 13.26 20.22
N SER A 99 5.38 12.27 19.55
CA SER A 99 5.26 12.22 18.09
C SER A 99 4.42 13.41 17.56
N GLN A 100 3.32 13.74 18.24
CA GLN A 100 2.51 14.93 17.91
C GLN A 100 3.30 16.23 18.03
N LYS A 101 4.09 16.40 19.11
CA LYS A 101 4.96 17.58 19.28
C LYS A 101 6.05 17.66 18.20
N ALA A 102 6.65 16.53 17.85
CA ALA A 102 7.66 16.46 16.79
C ALA A 102 7.09 16.86 15.43
N GLN A 103 5.91 16.34 15.07
CA GLN A 103 5.24 16.69 13.81
C GLN A 103 4.86 18.18 13.77
N ARG A 104 4.31 18.73 14.86
CA ARG A 104 3.99 20.17 14.96
C ARG A 104 5.24 21.03 14.81
N ALA A 105 6.35 20.64 15.44
CA ALA A 105 7.62 21.36 15.33
C ALA A 105 8.22 21.29 13.91
N ALA A 106 8.13 20.14 13.24
CA ALA A 106 8.56 19.97 11.86
C ALA A 106 7.73 20.85 10.90
N ASN A 107 6.40 20.80 11.01
CA ASN A 107 5.50 21.63 10.21
C ASN A 107 5.77 23.13 10.45
N ALA A 108 5.99 23.54 11.70
CA ALA A 108 6.32 24.94 12.02
C ALA A 108 7.67 25.39 11.42
N ARG A 109 8.66 24.51 11.31
CA ARG A 109 9.93 24.81 10.62
C ARG A 109 9.70 25.04 9.14
N TRP A 110 9.00 24.12 8.46
CA TRP A 110 8.70 24.24 7.03
C TRP A 110 7.84 25.48 6.70
N THR A 111 6.86 25.81 7.55
CA THR A 111 6.08 27.04 7.37
C THR A 111 6.96 28.29 7.48
N ARG A 112 7.88 28.33 8.46
CA ARG A 112 8.82 29.46 8.60
C ARG A 112 9.79 29.55 7.41
N GLU A 113 10.27 28.42 6.89
CA GLU A 113 11.13 28.38 5.70
C GLU A 113 10.38 28.85 4.45
N ARG A 114 9.14 28.39 4.23
CA ARG A 114 8.28 28.88 3.15
C ARG A 114 8.03 30.39 3.25
N MET A 115 7.70 30.89 4.44
CA MET A 115 7.45 32.32 4.64
C MET A 115 8.71 33.16 4.41
N ARG A 116 9.89 32.68 4.84
CA ARG A 116 11.17 33.35 4.56
C ARG A 116 11.53 33.34 3.08
N GLY A 117 11.31 32.23 2.38
CA GLY A 117 11.49 32.15 0.93
C GLY A 117 10.57 33.11 0.17
N ASN A 118 9.31 33.22 0.59
CA ASN A 118 8.34 34.12 -0.02
C ASN A 118 8.64 35.60 0.24
N ALA A 119 9.13 35.94 1.44
CA ALA A 119 9.56 37.30 1.79
C ALA A 119 10.77 37.77 0.96
N ASN A 120 11.73 36.88 0.70
CA ASN A 120 12.89 37.18 -0.14
C ASN A 120 12.50 37.39 -1.62
N LEU A 121 11.44 36.72 -2.10
CA LEU A 121 10.89 36.95 -3.45
C LEU A 121 10.18 38.30 -3.57
N SER A 122 9.50 38.76 -2.52
CA SER A 122 8.85 40.09 -2.51
C SER A 122 9.82 41.26 -2.35
N ALA A 123 11.00 41.06 -1.74
CA ALA A 123 12.01 42.11 -1.55
C ALA A 123 12.92 42.32 -2.78
N GLY A 124 12.90 41.39 -3.75
CA GLY A 124 13.70 41.46 -4.98
C GLY A 124 13.02 42.12 -6.19
N GLN A 125 11.79 42.65 -6.04
CA GLN A 125 11.07 43.39 -7.09
C GLN A 125 10.90 44.87 -6.72
N GLY A 126 12.03 45.54 -6.46
CA GLY A 126 12.12 47.00 -6.39
C GLY A 126 13.35 47.47 -7.14
N ILE A 127 13.20 47.67 -8.45
CA ILE A 127 14.07 48.55 -9.26
C ILE A 127 13.46 49.93 -9.22
#